data_AF-A0A847JKQ8-F1
#
_entry.id   AF-A0A847JKQ8-F1
#
_cell.length_a   1.000
_cell.length_b   1.000
_cell.length_c   1.000
_cell.angle_alpha   90.00
_cell.angle_beta   90.00
_cell.angle_gamma   90.00
#
_symmetry.space_group_name_H-M   'P 1'
#
loop_
_entity.id
_entity.type
_entity.pdbx_description
1 polymer ?
#
loop_
_entity_poly.entity_id
_entity_poly.type
_entity_poly.pdbx_seq_one_letter_code
_entity_poly.pdbx_strand_id
1 'polypeptide(L)'
;RYMALVVFNPTDGGLSFANVRPIGQVYVETGTNEKGVFIELNNGSASDPNINENAVFSVASLFDFLRTSETLDEMVQNIVTTKMEASYIIQAASSERAVSIEKPTFDARVIEQQNGALYALNNFARPTYEPRSHNSWILQYREN
;
A
#
# COMPACT_ATOMS: atom_id res chain seq x y z
N ARG A 1 -9.84 23.17 -0.39
CA ARG A 1 -8.76 22.26 0.03
C ARG A 1 -7.92 21.98 -1.21
N TYR A 2 -6.59 22.00 -1.11
CA TYR A 2 -5.70 21.87 -2.27
C TYR A 2 -4.91 20.57 -2.18
N MET A 3 -4.81 19.87 -3.31
CA MET A 3 -3.88 18.76 -3.51
C MET A 3 -2.55 19.32 -4.01
N ALA A 4 -1.44 18.75 -3.55
CA ALA A 4 -0.11 19.02 -4.04
C ALA A 4 0.50 17.76 -4.62
N LEU A 5 1.20 17.92 -5.74
CA LEU A 5 2.22 16.99 -6.21
C LEU A 5 3.57 17.57 -5.77
N VAL A 6 4.26 16.87 -4.88
CA VAL A 6 5.56 17.28 -4.36
C VAL A 6 6.60 16.27 -4.80
N VAL A 7 7.72 16.76 -5.33
CA VAL A 7 8.87 15.93 -5.70
C VAL A 7 9.98 16.15 -4.67
N PHE A 8 10.44 15.07 -4.07
CA PHE A 8 11.58 15.02 -3.17
C PHE A 8 12.81 14.57 -3.95
N ASN A 9 13.89 15.36 -3.90
CA ASN A 9 15.16 15.08 -4.56
C ASN A 9 16.26 15.02 -3.49
N PRO A 10 16.40 13.90 -2.76
CA PRO A 10 17.40 13.78 -1.71
C PRO A 10 18.83 13.84 -2.29
N THR A 11 19.75 14.42 -1.53
CA THR A 11 21.16 14.57 -1.94
C THR A 11 22.10 13.59 -1.23
N ASP A 12 21.55 12.66 -0.47
CA ASP A 12 22.27 11.70 0.39
C ASP A 12 22.31 10.28 -0.20
N GLY A 13 22.06 10.14 -1.50
CA GLY A 13 22.05 8.86 -2.22
C GLY A 13 20.70 8.13 -2.18
N GLY A 14 19.67 8.70 -1.55
CA GLY A 14 18.30 8.21 -1.70
C GLY A 14 17.74 8.43 -3.11
N LEU A 15 16.71 7.67 -3.46
CA LEU A 15 15.96 7.85 -4.71
C LEU A 15 15.10 9.10 -4.65
N SER A 16 15.02 9.81 -5.77
CA SER A 16 14.02 10.86 -5.97
C SER A 16 12.62 10.25 -6.11
N PHE A 17 11.60 10.91 -5.55
CA PHE A 17 10.23 10.43 -5.66
C PHE A 17 9.20 11.53 -5.59
N ALA A 18 8.02 11.25 -6.15
CA ALA A 18 6.87 12.13 -6.16
C ALA A 18 5.77 11.61 -5.22
N ASN A 19 5.11 12.52 -4.52
CA ASN A 19 3.99 12.25 -3.63
C ASN A 19 2.80 13.17 -3.98
N VAL A 20 1.59 12.62 -3.99
CA VAL A 20 0.35 13.36 -4.27
C VAL A 20 -0.53 13.35 -3.02
N ARG A 21 -0.69 14.50 -2.34
CA ARG A 21 -1.52 14.61 -1.12
C ARG A 21 -1.97 16.04 -0.78
N PRO A 22 -2.92 16.21 0.16
CA PRO A 22 -3.29 17.52 0.67
C PRO A 22 -2.12 18.29 1.28
N ILE A 23 -2.08 19.61 1.04
CA ILE A 23 -1.04 20.48 1.61
C ILE A 23 -1.03 20.40 3.14
N GLY A 24 0.18 20.25 3.72
CA GLY A 24 0.40 20.18 5.16
C GLY A 24 0.60 18.77 5.72
N GLN A 25 0.47 17.75 4.88
CA GLN A 25 0.74 16.36 5.28
C GLN A 25 1.97 15.83 4.53
N VAL A 26 2.89 15.17 5.26
CA VAL A 26 4.22 14.76 4.73
C VAL A 26 4.41 13.25 4.55
N TYR A 27 3.55 12.42 5.13
CA TYR A 27 3.55 10.96 4.90
C TYR A 27 3.02 10.57 3.50
N VAL A 28 3.14 9.30 3.10
CA VAL A 28 2.76 8.85 1.75
C VAL A 28 1.52 7.94 1.80
N GLU A 29 0.55 8.24 0.93
CA GLU A 29 -0.57 7.34 0.58
C GLU A 29 -0.61 7.05 -0.93
N THR A 30 -0.07 7.95 -1.76
CA THR A 30 0.11 7.74 -3.20
C THR A 30 1.42 8.36 -3.63
N GLY A 31 2.24 7.62 -4.36
CA GLY A 31 3.53 8.12 -4.85
C GLY A 31 4.23 7.18 -5.83
N THR A 32 5.27 7.71 -6.47
CA THR A 32 6.14 6.95 -7.37
C THR A 32 7.57 7.44 -7.25
N ASN A 33 8.54 6.54 -7.35
CA ASN A 33 9.95 6.93 -7.36
C ASN A 33 10.54 7.00 -8.78
N GLU A 34 11.77 7.50 -8.90
CA GLU A 34 12.47 7.69 -10.17
C GLU A 34 12.80 6.38 -10.90
N LYS A 35 12.71 5.24 -10.21
CA LYS A 35 12.84 3.90 -10.80
C LYS A 35 11.51 3.39 -11.39
N GLY A 36 10.43 4.17 -11.26
CA GLY A 36 9.10 3.83 -11.76
C GLY A 36 8.32 2.88 -10.84
N VAL A 37 8.73 2.74 -9.57
CA VAL A 37 7.95 1.97 -8.58
C VAL A 37 6.87 2.88 -8.00
N PHE A 38 5.62 2.50 -8.23
CA PHE A 38 4.42 3.19 -7.77
C PHE A 38 3.82 2.50 -6.55
N ILE A 39 3.21 3.27 -5.64
CA ILE A 39 2.37 2.79 -4.55
C ILE A 39 1.09 3.62 -4.38
N GLU A 40 0.03 2.95 -3.93
CA GLU A 40 -1.21 3.54 -3.43
C GLU A 40 -1.71 2.75 -2.21
N LEU A 41 -2.26 3.44 -1.22
CA LEU A 41 -2.69 2.87 0.05
C LEU A 41 -4.17 3.13 0.30
N ASN A 42 -4.89 2.04 0.57
CA ASN A 42 -6.23 2.04 1.12
C ASN A 42 -6.24 1.61 2.59
N ASN A 43 -7.13 2.23 3.38
CA ASN A 43 -7.40 1.83 4.76
C ASN A 43 -7.97 0.40 4.80
N GLY A 44 -7.42 -0.48 5.65
CA GLY A 44 -7.83 -1.87 5.81
C GLY A 44 -8.62 -2.17 7.09
N SER A 45 -8.94 -1.15 7.91
CA SER A 45 -9.51 -1.32 9.26
C SER A 45 -10.86 -2.04 9.28
N ALA A 46 -11.60 -2.00 8.17
CA ALA A 46 -12.82 -2.78 8.02
C ALA A 46 -12.54 -4.29 7.97
N SER A 47 -11.34 -4.72 7.58
CA SER A 47 -10.91 -6.13 7.52
C SER A 47 -10.01 -6.57 8.66
N ASP A 48 -9.29 -5.65 9.32
CA ASP A 48 -8.63 -5.91 10.60
C ASP A 48 -8.63 -4.62 11.43
N PRO A 49 -9.53 -4.46 12.42
CA PRO A 49 -9.67 -3.22 13.18
C PRO A 49 -8.63 -3.07 14.29
N ASN A 50 -7.71 -4.03 14.46
CA ASN A 50 -6.73 -4.01 15.54
C ASN A 50 -5.64 -2.96 15.30
N ILE A 51 -4.93 -2.64 16.38
CA ILE A 51 -3.73 -1.79 16.37
C ILE A 51 -2.57 -2.59 16.95
N ASN A 52 -1.42 -2.51 16.29
CA ASN A 52 -0.17 -3.06 16.80
C ASN A 52 0.67 -1.94 17.43
N GLU A 53 0.59 -1.80 18.76
CA GLU A 53 1.28 -0.73 19.50
C GLU A 53 2.81 -0.81 19.44
N ASN A 54 3.37 -1.95 19.04
CA ASN A 54 4.82 -2.18 18.96
C ASN A 54 5.37 -2.02 17.53
N ALA A 55 4.56 -1.53 16.60
CA ALA A 55 4.91 -1.37 15.19
C ALA A 55 5.31 0.07 14.85
N VAL A 56 5.85 0.26 13.63
CA VAL A 56 6.20 1.59 13.11
C VAL A 56 4.98 2.29 12.54
N PHE A 57 5.04 3.61 12.36
CA PHE A 57 3.99 4.37 11.68
C PHE A 57 4.07 4.17 10.16
N SER A 58 3.19 3.31 9.63
CA SER A 58 3.27 2.70 8.30
C SER A 58 3.34 3.71 7.17
N VAL A 59 2.52 4.76 7.22
CA VAL A 59 2.48 5.78 6.18
C VAL A 59 3.76 6.61 6.12
N ALA A 60 4.51 6.69 7.22
CA ALA A 60 5.87 7.26 7.21
C ALA A 60 6.88 6.26 6.63
N SER A 61 6.74 4.95 6.90
CA SER A 61 7.60 3.93 6.28
C SER A 61 7.48 3.90 4.75
N LEU A 62 6.30 4.18 4.19
CA LEU A 62 6.12 4.28 2.74
C LEU A 62 6.94 5.41 2.10
N PHE A 63 7.20 6.49 2.85
CA PHE A 63 8.13 7.55 2.42
C PHE A 63 9.55 6.99 2.27
N ASP A 64 10.02 6.24 3.26
CA ASP A 64 11.33 5.61 3.22
C ASP A 64 11.43 4.57 2.11
N PHE A 65 10.39 3.75 1.91
CA PHE A 65 10.41 2.71 0.88
C PHE A 65 10.48 3.29 -0.53
N LEU A 66 9.81 4.42 -0.80
CA LEU A 66 9.95 5.10 -2.08
C LEU A 66 11.38 5.64 -2.29
N ARG A 67 12.03 6.07 -1.22
CA ARG A 67 13.42 6.56 -1.23
C ARG A 67 14.46 5.44 -1.38
N THR A 68 14.14 4.19 -1.03
CA THR A 68 15.14 3.11 -0.96
C THR A 68 14.87 1.90 -1.85
N SER A 69 13.65 1.67 -2.31
CA SER A 69 13.31 0.49 -3.13
C SER A 69 13.62 0.78 -4.60
N GLU A 70 14.64 0.15 -5.15
CA GLU A 70 14.99 0.26 -6.57
C GLU A 70 14.09 -0.60 -7.47
N THR A 71 13.53 -1.67 -6.91
CA THR A 71 12.64 -2.59 -7.62
C THR A 71 11.30 -2.75 -6.93
N LEU A 72 10.31 -3.24 -7.68
CA LEU A 72 9.01 -3.60 -7.10
C LEU A 72 9.15 -4.74 -6.09
N ASP A 73 10.06 -5.69 -6.29
CA ASP A 73 10.29 -6.78 -5.33
C ASP A 73 10.83 -6.27 -3.99
N GLU A 74 11.75 -5.31 -4.03
CA GLU A 74 12.23 -4.64 -2.80
C GLU A 74 11.11 -3.89 -2.10
N MET A 75 10.26 -3.16 -2.84
CA MET A 75 9.09 -2.48 -2.28
C MET A 75 8.14 -3.47 -1.60
N VAL A 76 7.80 -4.58 -2.28
CA VAL A 76 6.95 -5.65 -1.74
C VAL A 76 7.57 -6.24 -0.48
N GLN A 77 8.86 -6.57 -0.51
CA GLN A 77 9.57 -7.16 0.61
C GLN A 77 9.61 -6.21 1.82
N ASN A 78 9.87 -4.92 1.59
CA ASN A 78 9.85 -3.88 2.62
C ASN A 78 8.48 -3.80 3.28
N ILE A 79 7.40 -3.79 2.51
CA ILE A 79 6.03 -3.77 3.04
C ILE A 79 5.70 -5.05 3.82
N VAL A 80 6.02 -6.22 3.27
CA VAL A 80 5.69 -7.53 3.87
C VAL A 80 6.38 -7.72 5.22
N THR A 81 7.67 -7.39 5.29
CA THR A 81 8.50 -7.60 6.49
C THR A 81 8.31 -6.54 7.58
N THR A 82 7.82 -5.35 7.21
CA THR A 82 7.61 -4.28 8.17
C THR A 82 6.36 -4.53 9.01
N LYS A 83 6.53 -4.53 10.33
CA LYS A 83 5.39 -4.53 11.27
C LYS A 83 4.71 -3.18 11.20
N MET A 84 3.45 -3.17 10.79
CA MET A 84 2.61 -1.98 10.58
C MET A 84 1.62 -1.84 11.74
N GLU A 85 1.43 -0.60 12.21
CA GLU A 85 0.58 -0.27 13.37
C GLU A 85 -0.91 -0.50 13.12
N ALA A 86 -1.34 -0.40 11.87
CA ALA A 86 -2.71 -0.60 11.45
C ALA A 86 -2.76 -1.46 10.19
N SER A 87 -3.97 -1.85 9.80
CA SER A 87 -4.20 -2.66 8.62
C SER A 87 -4.39 -1.81 7.37
N TYR A 88 -3.80 -2.27 6.27
CA TYR A 88 -3.80 -1.56 5.00
C TYR A 88 -3.95 -2.51 3.82
N ILE A 89 -4.41 -1.97 2.70
CA ILE A 89 -4.33 -2.61 1.38
C ILE A 89 -3.46 -1.70 0.53
N ILE A 90 -2.27 -2.18 0.15
CA ILE A 90 -1.29 -1.37 -0.58
C ILE A 90 -1.18 -1.93 -1.99
N GLN A 91 -1.57 -1.14 -2.98
CA GLN A 91 -1.24 -1.43 -4.38
C GLN A 91 0.18 -0.98 -4.66
N ALA A 92 0.97 -1.82 -5.30
CA ALA A 92 2.31 -1.47 -5.77
C ALA A 92 2.48 -1.92 -7.22
N ALA A 93 3.18 -1.12 -8.03
CA ALA A 93 3.35 -1.43 -9.45
C ALA A 93 4.70 -0.95 -10.01
N SER A 94 5.11 -1.58 -11.10
CA SER A 94 6.18 -1.15 -11.99
C SER A 94 5.68 -1.14 -13.43
N SER A 95 6.57 -0.90 -14.40
CA SER A 95 6.26 -1.02 -15.83
C SER A 95 5.89 -2.44 -16.27
N GLU A 96 6.23 -3.47 -15.48
CA GLU A 96 6.10 -4.87 -15.87
C GLU A 96 4.90 -5.57 -15.21
N ARG A 97 4.58 -5.21 -13.97
CA ARG A 97 3.56 -5.89 -13.17
C ARG A 97 3.02 -5.00 -12.06
N ALA A 98 1.90 -5.45 -11.48
CA ALA A 98 1.27 -4.84 -10.33
C ALA A 98 0.89 -5.91 -9.31
N VAL A 99 0.88 -5.53 -8.03
CA VAL A 99 0.52 -6.39 -6.90
C VAL A 99 -0.36 -5.64 -5.92
N SER A 100 -1.24 -6.37 -5.26
CA SER A 100 -2.03 -5.92 -4.12
C SER A 100 -1.52 -6.61 -2.86
N ILE A 101 -1.09 -5.83 -1.88
CA ILE A 101 -0.56 -6.34 -0.61
C ILE A 101 -1.60 -6.07 0.48
N GLU A 102 -2.23 -7.12 0.96
CA GLU A 102 -3.14 -7.07 2.10
C GLU A 102 -2.30 -7.21 3.37
N LYS A 103 -2.28 -6.16 4.19
CA LYS A 103 -1.40 -6.06 5.34
C LYS A 103 -2.23 -5.97 6.62
N PRO A 104 -2.65 -7.09 7.23
CA PRO A 104 -3.15 -7.07 8.60
C PRO A 104 -2.03 -6.71 9.59
N THR A 105 -2.39 -6.47 10.84
CA THR A 105 -1.47 -6.05 11.91
C THR A 105 -0.45 -7.13 12.32
N PHE A 106 -0.60 -8.37 11.86
CA PHE A 106 0.18 -9.53 12.27
C PHE A 106 0.90 -10.29 11.14
N ASP A 107 0.56 -10.06 9.87
CA ASP A 107 1.12 -10.79 8.72
C ASP A 107 1.01 -9.93 7.44
N ALA A 108 1.23 -10.52 6.28
CA ALA A 108 0.98 -9.93 4.97
C ALA A 108 0.54 -10.99 3.95
N ARG A 109 -0.27 -10.60 2.99
CA ARG A 109 -0.61 -11.42 1.83
C ARG A 109 -0.40 -10.64 0.55
N VAL A 110 0.38 -11.19 -0.36
CA VAL A 110 0.61 -10.61 -1.69
C VAL A 110 -0.32 -11.30 -2.69
N ILE A 111 -1.04 -10.49 -3.46
CA ILE A 111 -1.91 -10.93 -4.54
C ILE A 111 -1.35 -10.33 -5.83
N GLU A 112 -0.99 -11.20 -6.76
CA GLU A 112 -0.52 -10.82 -8.08
C GLU A 112 -1.46 -11.42 -9.13
N GLN A 113 -1.88 -10.62 -10.10
CA GLN A 113 -2.69 -11.09 -11.22
C GLN A 113 -1.82 -11.10 -12.47
N GLN A 114 -1.67 -12.27 -13.08
CA GLN A 114 -1.11 -12.37 -14.42
C GLN A 114 -2.26 -12.23 -15.43
N ASN A 115 -2.12 -11.30 -16.38
CA ASN A 115 -3.09 -11.01 -17.44
C ASN A 115 -4.49 -10.59 -16.94
N GLY A 116 -4.57 -9.44 -16.28
CA GLY A 116 -5.83 -8.86 -15.80
C GLY A 116 -5.62 -7.52 -15.10
N ALA A 117 -6.63 -7.07 -14.37
CA ALA A 117 -6.55 -5.87 -13.55
C ALA A 117 -6.68 -6.23 -12.06
N LEU A 118 -5.95 -5.51 -11.21
CA LEU A 118 -6.11 -5.56 -9.76
C LEU A 118 -7.04 -4.42 -9.32
N TYR A 119 -7.99 -4.76 -8.44
CA TYR A 119 -8.91 -3.80 -7.85
C TYR A 119 -8.86 -3.95 -6.34
N ALA A 120 -8.72 -2.83 -5.64
CA ALA A 120 -8.79 -2.75 -4.20
C ALA A 120 -9.75 -1.65 -3.77
N LEU A 121 -10.40 -1.92 -2.64
CA LEU A 121 -11.21 -0.96 -1.90
C LEU A 121 -10.64 -0.91 -0.48
N ASN A 122 -11.50 -0.71 0.52
CA ASN A 122 -11.11 -0.72 1.93
C ASN A 122 -11.33 -2.06 2.65
N ASN A 123 -11.48 -3.14 1.87
CA ASN A 123 -11.66 -4.50 2.39
C ASN A 123 -10.69 -5.48 1.74
N PHE A 124 -10.16 -6.40 2.53
CA PHE A 124 -9.40 -7.54 2.03
C PHE A 124 -10.29 -8.41 1.14
N ALA A 125 -9.69 -8.86 0.05
CA ALA A 125 -10.16 -9.88 -0.88
C ALA A 125 -10.71 -11.12 -0.17
N ARG A 126 -10.09 -11.51 0.94
CA ARG A 126 -10.59 -12.54 1.84
C ARG A 126 -10.56 -11.97 3.25
N PRO A 127 -11.71 -11.79 3.90
CA PRO A 127 -11.76 -11.38 5.29
C PRO A 127 -10.89 -12.30 6.14
N THR A 128 -10.08 -11.75 7.04
CA THR A 128 -9.33 -12.51 8.05
C THR A 128 -10.21 -12.92 9.25
N TYR A 129 -11.47 -12.45 9.27
CA TYR A 129 -12.53 -12.77 10.23
C TYR A 129 -13.89 -12.93 9.52
N GLU A 130 -14.92 -13.49 10.15
CA GLU A 130 -16.24 -13.66 9.50
C GLU A 130 -16.80 -12.32 8.94
N PRO A 131 -17.09 -12.21 7.63
CA PRO A 131 -17.44 -10.95 7.00
C PRO A 131 -18.69 -10.33 7.61
N ARG A 132 -18.61 -9.03 7.95
CA ARG A 132 -19.82 -8.22 8.13
C ARG A 132 -20.61 -8.19 6.81
N SER A 133 -21.93 -8.20 6.92
CA SER A 133 -22.91 -8.29 5.80
C SER A 133 -22.73 -7.29 4.65
N HIS A 134 -21.87 -6.27 4.79
CA HIS A 134 -21.58 -5.26 3.79
C HIS A 134 -20.53 -5.69 2.75
N ASN A 135 -19.89 -6.87 2.90
CA ASN A 135 -18.81 -7.34 2.01
C ASN A 135 -19.26 -8.40 0.98
N SER A 136 -20.55 -8.76 0.96
CA SER A 136 -21.09 -9.83 0.10
C SER A 136 -21.01 -9.52 -1.40
N TRP A 137 -21.13 -8.24 -1.80
CA TRP A 137 -21.10 -7.84 -3.21
C TRP A 137 -19.71 -7.94 -3.85
N ILE A 138 -18.62 -7.79 -3.07
CA ILE A 138 -17.24 -7.91 -3.59
C ILE A 138 -16.89 -9.36 -3.95
N LEU A 139 -17.42 -10.32 -3.19
CA LEU A 139 -17.22 -11.75 -3.48
C LEU A 139 -17.97 -12.19 -4.75
N GLN A 140 -19.12 -11.59 -5.03
CA GLN A 140 -19.98 -11.93 -6.16
C GLN A 140 -19.37 -11.60 -7.54
N TYR A 141 -18.47 -10.61 -7.62
CA TYR A 141 -17.74 -10.27 -8.86
C TYR A 141 -16.63 -11.26 -9.21
N ARG A 142 -16.29 -12.21 -8.32
CA ARG A 142 -15.23 -13.20 -8.57
C ARG A 142 -15.73 -14.54 -9.07
N GLU A 143 -17.04 -14.77 -9.00
CA GLU A 143 -17.68 -16.02 -9.45
C GLU A 143 -18.27 -15.89 -10.88
N ASN A 144 -18.12 -14.73 -11.52
CA ASN A 144 -18.54 -14.45 -12.90
C ASN A 144 -17.33 -14.06 -13.76
#